data_AF-A0A961RX76-F1
#
_entry.id   AF-A0A961RX76-F1
#
_cell.length_a   1.000
_cell.length_b   1.000
_cell.length_c   1.000
_cell.angle_alpha   90.00
_cell.angle_beta   90.00
_cell.angle_gamma   90.00
#
_symmetry.space_group_name_H-M   'P 1'
#
loop_
_entity.id
_entity.type
_entity.pdbx_description
1 polymer ?
#
loop_
_entity_poly.entity_id
_entity_poly.type
_entity_poly.pdbx_seq_one_letter_code
_entity_poly.pdbx_strand_id
1 'polypeptide(L)'
;TGLYNLAHGENADGRDLRSKAYGDVVEIEMADLVGEDGEPVVLRERQQESDLPREAELSHVSVFNAYESDLSRSRRLTGGAERIISMDVPVVVAPSVATGILDARLRDMWIGRETLTIGLPWKYLVLVAGDQVRFSDTLDGLWQIRAIEDGAWRQVSMVRIEQFEESASPASDIHVGQSLRPDFGQPVFHVMNLPLSPENTAAHVHVAVAAQPFARQYAVHAAPGSTGFTLRGIVNRNAVTGTLLEPLPPGPEGRFDQRNQIRLRLLGGELSSVPQSLLFNGANAAAIRSASGEWEIVQFANADLQPDGSWLLGKLLRAQLGSDAAMNEGHDTGAAFVLLDEAVASIPLAALESGLELSWRAGPADDPVSADSHAALSHQHVPVNFRPLSPVHLHASRIASGDIEIGWTRRSRIDGDNWDNASVPLGETTESYVVEIFQANGAIVRSVDATMPFAIYPAIDQQADFGLLPSALTFAVRQQSATGLAGAAGNRTVIF
;
A
#
# COMPACT_ATOMS: atom_id res chain seq x y z
N THR A 1 -39.96 -30.20 1.81
CA THR A 1 -39.81 -30.34 3.27
C THR A 1 -38.77 -29.32 3.69
N GLY A 2 -39.17 -28.36 4.53
CA GLY A 2 -38.45 -27.09 4.72
C GLY A 2 -37.19 -27.20 5.57
N LEU A 3 -36.53 -26.05 5.73
CA LEU A 3 -35.35 -25.82 6.58
C LEU A 3 -35.57 -26.26 8.05
N TYR A 4 -36.82 -26.23 8.49
CA TYR A 4 -37.25 -26.58 9.84
C TYR A 4 -37.84 -27.99 9.85
N ASN A 5 -37.45 -28.81 10.83
CA ASN A 5 -37.84 -30.23 10.94
C ASN A 5 -39.33 -30.42 11.30
N LEU A 6 -40.22 -29.99 10.41
CA LEU A 6 -41.66 -29.94 10.58
C LEU A 6 -42.36 -31.12 9.89
N ALA A 7 -43.38 -31.62 10.55
CA ALA A 7 -44.44 -32.44 9.99
C ALA A 7 -45.56 -31.53 9.49
N HIS A 8 -46.17 -31.91 8.36
CA HIS A 8 -47.35 -31.24 7.83
C HIS A 8 -48.49 -32.25 7.74
N GLY A 9 -49.64 -31.90 8.30
CA GLY A 9 -50.88 -32.65 8.17
C GLY A 9 -52.01 -31.74 7.69
N GLU A 10 -53.04 -32.33 7.13
CA GLU A 10 -54.27 -31.63 6.74
C GLU A 10 -55.45 -32.45 7.28
N ASN A 11 -56.32 -31.78 8.03
CA ASN A 11 -57.53 -32.36 8.61
C ASN A 11 -58.75 -31.51 8.22
N ALA A 12 -59.94 -31.89 8.69
CA ALA A 12 -61.18 -31.17 8.38
C ALA A 12 -61.18 -29.70 8.85
N ASP A 13 -60.36 -29.36 9.84
CA ASP A 13 -60.26 -28.03 10.45
C ASP A 13 -59.16 -27.16 9.81
N GLY A 14 -58.29 -27.72 8.98
CA GLY A 14 -57.27 -27.00 8.21
C GLY A 14 -55.93 -27.73 8.09
N ARG A 15 -54.88 -26.96 7.78
CA ARG A 15 -53.50 -27.45 7.71
C ARG A 15 -52.78 -27.23 9.03
N ASP A 16 -52.10 -28.27 9.48
CA ASP A 16 -51.38 -28.31 10.74
C ASP A 16 -49.87 -28.49 10.48
N LEU A 17 -49.07 -27.67 11.17
CA LEU A 17 -47.61 -27.68 11.11
C LEU A 17 -47.07 -27.99 12.50
N ARG A 18 -46.60 -29.22 12.70
CA ARG A 18 -46.09 -29.71 13.99
C ARG A 18 -44.59 -29.92 13.93
N SER A 19 -43.88 -29.60 15.00
CA SER A 19 -42.49 -30.04 15.14
C SER A 19 -42.44 -31.56 15.24
N LYS A 20 -41.56 -32.22 14.47
CA LYS A 20 -41.40 -33.68 14.56
C LYS A 20 -40.96 -34.15 15.95
N ALA A 21 -40.21 -33.31 16.67
CA ALA A 21 -39.70 -33.64 18.00
C ALA A 21 -40.80 -33.79 19.07
N TYR A 22 -41.95 -33.14 18.86
CA TYR A 22 -43.06 -33.07 19.83
C TYR A 22 -44.36 -33.64 19.27
N GLY A 23 -44.28 -34.55 18.30
CA GLY A 23 -45.46 -35.21 17.76
C GLY A 23 -46.04 -36.22 18.75
N ASP A 24 -47.35 -36.17 18.96
CA ASP A 24 -48.06 -37.21 19.71
C ASP A 24 -47.91 -38.56 19.01
N VAL A 25 -47.65 -39.60 19.81
CA VAL A 25 -47.42 -40.97 19.31
C VAL A 25 -48.65 -41.81 19.57
N VAL A 26 -49.23 -42.35 18.49
CA VAL A 26 -50.35 -43.29 18.57
C VAL A 26 -49.82 -44.73 18.56
N GLU A 27 -50.24 -45.53 19.55
CA GLU A 27 -49.93 -46.95 19.58
C GLU A 27 -50.94 -47.76 18.75
N ILE A 28 -50.41 -48.62 17.89
CA ILE A 28 -51.19 -49.52 17.03
C ILE A 28 -50.78 -50.96 17.32
N GLU A 29 -51.77 -51.80 17.62
CA GLU A 29 -51.55 -53.22 17.85
C GLU A 29 -51.39 -53.98 16.53
N MET A 30 -50.48 -54.95 16.47
CA MET A 30 -50.29 -55.77 15.27
C MET A 30 -51.52 -56.59 14.87
N ALA A 31 -52.33 -56.98 15.87
CA ALA A 31 -53.58 -57.69 15.64
C ALA A 31 -54.65 -56.85 14.93
N ASP A 32 -54.49 -55.52 14.91
CA ASP A 32 -55.45 -54.62 14.26
C ASP A 32 -55.14 -54.41 12.77
N LEU A 33 -54.01 -54.91 12.24
CA LEU A 33 -53.68 -54.77 10.81
C LEU A 33 -54.61 -55.59 9.92
N VAL A 34 -54.94 -55.05 8.75
CA VAL A 34 -55.86 -55.66 7.77
C VAL A 34 -55.24 -55.71 6.38
N GLY A 35 -55.82 -56.54 5.50
CA GLY A 35 -55.41 -56.65 4.11
C GLY A 35 -56.33 -57.54 3.30
N GLU A 36 -55.82 -58.01 2.16
CA GLU A 36 -56.55 -58.86 1.23
C GLU A 36 -56.70 -60.28 1.79
N ASP A 37 -57.88 -60.88 1.60
CA ASP A 37 -58.21 -62.24 2.08
C ASP A 37 -57.98 -62.50 3.59
N GLY A 38 -57.94 -61.44 4.41
CA GLY A 38 -57.75 -61.52 5.86
C GLY A 38 -56.29 -61.59 6.31
N GLU A 39 -55.33 -61.56 5.39
CA GLU A 39 -53.91 -61.45 5.71
C GLU A 39 -53.49 -59.97 5.81
N PRO A 40 -52.75 -59.55 6.85
CA PRO A 40 -52.37 -58.16 7.03
C PRO A 40 -51.38 -57.71 5.96
N VAL A 41 -51.61 -56.54 5.34
CA VAL A 41 -50.60 -55.91 4.47
C VAL A 41 -49.49 -55.36 5.36
N VAL A 42 -48.27 -55.89 5.23
CA VAL A 42 -47.06 -55.36 5.86
C VAL A 42 -45.91 -55.43 4.85
N LEU A 43 -45.59 -54.30 4.22
CA LEU A 43 -44.45 -54.17 3.31
C LEU A 43 -43.40 -53.27 3.95
N ARG A 44 -42.26 -53.85 4.33
CA ARG A 44 -41.11 -53.10 4.86
C ARG A 44 -40.00 -53.06 3.82
N GLU A 45 -39.59 -51.86 3.45
CA GLU A 45 -38.49 -51.65 2.51
C GLU A 45 -37.35 -50.89 3.19
N ARG A 46 -36.13 -51.15 2.73
CA ARG A 46 -34.94 -50.47 3.22
C ARG A 46 -34.04 -50.08 2.05
N GLN A 47 -33.78 -48.78 1.93
CA GLN A 47 -32.89 -48.24 0.92
C GLN A 47 -31.44 -48.69 1.13
N GLN A 48 -30.69 -48.91 0.04
CA GLN A 48 -29.28 -49.26 0.08
C GLN A 48 -28.43 -48.11 0.60
N GLU A 49 -27.34 -48.44 1.32
CA GLU A 49 -26.47 -47.44 1.94
C GLU A 49 -25.76 -46.55 0.92
N SER A 50 -25.39 -47.09 -0.25
CA SER A 50 -24.75 -46.36 -1.35
C SER A 50 -25.59 -45.20 -1.89
N ASP A 51 -26.91 -45.27 -1.74
CA ASP A 51 -27.84 -44.27 -2.27
C ASP A 51 -28.09 -43.11 -1.30
N LEU A 52 -27.66 -43.25 -0.05
CA LEU A 52 -27.82 -42.24 1.01
C LEU A 52 -26.70 -41.20 0.97
N PRO A 53 -26.97 -39.93 1.35
CA PRO A 53 -25.96 -38.88 1.37
C PRO A 53 -24.97 -39.08 2.53
N ARG A 54 -23.68 -38.95 2.25
CA ARG A 54 -22.64 -38.84 3.29
C ARG A 54 -22.47 -37.42 3.78
N GLU A 55 -22.67 -36.46 2.89
CA GLU A 55 -22.44 -35.04 3.13
C GLU A 55 -23.61 -34.22 2.62
N ALA A 56 -23.95 -33.17 3.35
CA ALA A 56 -24.96 -32.20 2.99
C ALA A 56 -24.37 -30.80 3.09
N GLU A 57 -24.70 -29.97 2.12
CA GLU A 57 -24.26 -28.59 1.99
C GLU A 57 -25.46 -27.65 1.94
N LEU A 58 -25.34 -26.49 2.57
CA LEU A 58 -26.34 -25.42 2.56
C LEU A 58 -25.67 -24.12 2.14
N SER A 59 -26.05 -23.59 0.98
CA SER A 59 -25.77 -22.19 0.64
C SER A 59 -26.77 -21.29 1.34
N HIS A 60 -26.27 -20.28 2.03
CA HIS A 60 -27.08 -19.33 2.81
C HIS A 60 -26.41 -17.95 2.81
N VAL A 61 -27.10 -16.94 3.33
CA VAL A 61 -26.48 -15.65 3.63
C VAL A 61 -26.00 -15.64 5.08
N SER A 62 -24.78 -15.19 5.32
CA SER A 62 -24.19 -15.19 6.67
C SER A 62 -24.31 -13.82 7.35
N VAL A 63 -24.87 -13.79 8.56
CA VAL A 63 -24.87 -12.58 9.41
C VAL A 63 -23.48 -12.13 9.82
N PHE A 64 -22.50 -13.04 9.79
CA PHE A 64 -21.13 -12.78 10.23
C PHE A 64 -20.19 -12.40 9.08
N ASN A 65 -20.60 -12.63 7.83
CA ASN A 65 -19.80 -12.27 6.65
C ASN A 65 -20.51 -11.19 5.83
N ALA A 66 -20.81 -10.04 6.47
CA ALA A 66 -21.38 -8.85 5.82
C ALA A 66 -22.64 -9.11 4.95
N TYR A 67 -23.46 -10.11 5.29
CA TYR A 67 -24.61 -10.53 4.48
C TYR A 67 -24.25 -11.01 3.06
N GLU A 68 -23.04 -11.55 2.88
CA GLU A 68 -22.64 -12.27 1.67
C GLU A 68 -23.06 -13.74 1.71
N SER A 69 -23.05 -14.37 0.54
CA SER A 69 -23.29 -15.81 0.39
C SER A 69 -22.18 -16.62 1.06
N ASP A 70 -22.57 -17.63 1.83
CA ASP A 70 -21.71 -18.54 2.57
C ASP A 70 -22.18 -19.99 2.34
N LEU A 71 -21.30 -20.95 2.60
CA LEU A 71 -21.54 -22.38 2.40
C LEU A 71 -21.23 -23.16 3.68
N SER A 72 -22.26 -23.66 4.33
CA SER A 72 -22.13 -24.57 5.48
C SER A 72 -22.21 -26.02 5.02
N ARG A 73 -21.49 -26.91 5.71
CA ARG A 73 -21.46 -28.35 5.40
C ARG A 73 -21.52 -29.20 6.66
N SER A 74 -22.21 -30.34 6.56
CA SER A 74 -22.16 -31.42 7.54
C SER A 74 -21.81 -32.73 6.84
N ARG A 75 -21.03 -33.57 7.51
CA ARG A 75 -20.57 -34.87 6.98
C ARG A 75 -20.65 -35.95 8.04
N ARG A 76 -21.09 -37.14 7.62
CA ARG A 76 -21.02 -38.35 8.44
C ARG A 76 -19.61 -38.96 8.44
N LEU A 77 -19.10 -39.27 9.63
CA LEU A 77 -17.76 -39.83 9.85
C LEU A 77 -17.67 -41.36 9.65
N THR A 78 -18.81 -42.05 9.48
CA THR A 78 -18.91 -43.51 9.32
C THR A 78 -19.79 -43.86 8.12
N GLY A 79 -19.47 -44.97 7.42
CA GLY A 79 -20.23 -45.48 6.26
C GLY A 79 -19.46 -45.42 4.94
N GLY A 80 -19.95 -46.16 3.93
CA GLY A 80 -19.34 -46.30 2.60
C GLY A 80 -19.92 -45.42 1.49
N ALA A 81 -20.90 -44.56 1.81
CA ALA A 81 -21.55 -43.68 0.84
C ALA A 81 -20.64 -42.50 0.41
N GLU A 82 -20.75 -42.02 -0.83
CA GLU A 82 -19.99 -40.85 -1.33
C GLU A 82 -20.89 -39.70 -1.80
N ARG A 83 -22.21 -39.86 -1.73
CA ARG A 83 -23.16 -38.89 -2.27
C ARG A 83 -23.19 -37.60 -1.44
N ILE A 84 -23.18 -36.47 -2.14
CA ILE A 84 -23.35 -35.12 -1.57
C ILE A 84 -24.73 -34.59 -1.99
N ILE A 85 -25.44 -33.95 -1.07
CA ILE A 85 -26.64 -33.17 -1.37
C ILE A 85 -26.37 -31.69 -1.10
N SER A 86 -26.79 -30.82 -2.01
CA SER A 86 -26.63 -29.37 -1.85
C SER A 86 -28.01 -28.72 -1.85
N MET A 87 -28.22 -27.79 -0.91
CA MET A 87 -29.43 -27.01 -0.76
C MET A 87 -29.07 -25.53 -0.89
N ASP A 88 -29.87 -24.78 -1.63
CA ASP A 88 -29.74 -23.33 -1.73
C ASP A 88 -31.01 -22.71 -1.16
N VAL A 89 -30.86 -21.96 -0.07
CA VAL A 89 -31.98 -21.34 0.62
C VAL A 89 -31.66 -19.85 0.85
N PRO A 90 -32.49 -18.92 0.37
CA PRO A 90 -32.28 -17.48 0.51
C PRO A 90 -32.67 -17.01 1.93
N VAL A 91 -31.99 -17.53 2.95
CA VAL A 91 -32.17 -17.19 4.36
C VAL A 91 -30.87 -16.67 4.95
N VAL A 92 -31.01 -15.72 5.85
CA VAL A 92 -29.90 -15.15 6.63
C VAL A 92 -29.78 -15.94 7.92
N VAL A 93 -28.71 -16.75 8.06
CA VAL A 93 -28.49 -17.60 9.22
C VAL A 93 -27.02 -17.63 9.62
N ALA A 94 -26.75 -17.90 10.90
CA ALA A 94 -25.41 -18.17 11.39
C ALA A 94 -24.88 -19.52 10.84
N PRO A 95 -23.59 -19.65 10.52
CA PRO A 95 -23.01 -20.92 10.05
C PRO A 95 -23.20 -22.09 11.03
N SER A 96 -23.20 -21.84 12.34
CA SER A 96 -23.47 -22.86 13.36
C SER A 96 -24.91 -23.40 13.28
N VAL A 97 -25.89 -22.51 13.03
CA VAL A 97 -27.30 -22.88 12.86
C VAL A 97 -27.48 -23.63 11.55
N ALA A 98 -26.86 -23.16 10.46
CA ALA A 98 -26.87 -23.85 9.17
C ALA A 98 -26.28 -25.26 9.26
N THR A 99 -25.19 -25.44 10.01
CA THR A 99 -24.59 -26.76 10.27
C THR A 99 -25.53 -27.67 11.08
N GLY A 100 -26.20 -27.14 12.10
CA GLY A 100 -27.19 -27.89 12.88
C GLY A 100 -28.38 -28.39 12.04
N ILE A 101 -28.88 -27.54 11.13
CA ILE A 101 -29.93 -27.92 10.16
C ILE A 101 -29.43 -29.06 9.25
N LEU A 102 -28.19 -28.98 8.77
CA LEU A 102 -27.60 -30.02 7.92
C LEU A 102 -27.40 -31.34 8.67
N ASP A 103 -26.98 -31.30 9.94
CA ASP A 103 -26.86 -32.46 10.81
C ASP A 103 -28.21 -33.16 11.00
N ALA A 104 -29.24 -32.38 11.35
CA ALA A 104 -30.61 -32.88 11.50
C ALA A 104 -31.12 -33.48 10.19
N ARG A 105 -30.86 -32.83 9.06
CA ARG A 105 -31.31 -33.28 7.73
C ARG A 105 -30.63 -34.57 7.30
N LEU A 106 -29.31 -34.68 7.48
CA LEU A 106 -28.58 -35.92 7.21
C LEU A 106 -29.11 -37.04 8.09
N ARG A 107 -29.27 -36.81 9.40
CA ARG A 107 -29.81 -37.80 10.33
C ARG A 107 -31.20 -38.29 9.89
N ASP A 108 -32.11 -37.37 9.55
CA ASP A 108 -33.45 -37.68 9.04
C ASP A 108 -33.44 -38.58 7.79
N MET A 109 -32.55 -38.29 6.83
CA MET A 109 -32.44 -39.09 5.60
C MET A 109 -31.90 -40.50 5.88
N TRP A 110 -30.98 -40.63 6.83
CA TRP A 110 -30.41 -41.93 7.21
C TRP A 110 -31.37 -42.79 8.03
N ILE A 111 -32.17 -42.18 8.90
CA ILE A 111 -33.22 -42.89 9.66
C ILE A 111 -34.35 -43.28 8.70
N GLY A 112 -34.78 -42.34 7.87
CA GLY A 112 -35.87 -42.52 6.92
C GLY A 112 -35.56 -43.40 5.72
N ARG A 113 -34.42 -44.10 5.72
CA ARG A 113 -34.10 -45.14 4.74
C ARG A 113 -35.03 -46.36 4.84
N GLU A 114 -35.73 -46.51 5.97
CA GLU A 114 -36.72 -47.55 6.18
C GLU A 114 -38.11 -46.98 5.97
N THR A 115 -38.86 -47.60 5.07
CA THR A 115 -40.26 -47.31 4.79
C THR A 115 -41.10 -48.52 5.12
N LEU A 116 -42.36 -48.26 5.47
CA LEU A 116 -43.31 -49.27 5.86
C LEU A 116 -44.66 -48.92 5.23
N THR A 117 -45.33 -49.90 4.64
CA THR A 117 -46.70 -49.78 4.15
C THR A 117 -47.56 -50.83 4.82
N ILE A 118 -48.67 -50.40 5.43
CA ILE A 118 -49.60 -51.29 6.13
C ILE A 118 -51.05 -51.01 5.75
N GLY A 119 -51.92 -51.99 6.00
CA GLY A 119 -53.37 -51.80 5.98
C GLY A 119 -53.95 -51.61 7.39
N LEU A 120 -54.75 -50.57 7.59
CA LEU A 120 -55.45 -50.27 8.83
C LEU A 120 -56.97 -50.31 8.67
N PRO A 121 -57.72 -50.77 9.69
CA PRO A 121 -59.17 -50.76 9.68
C PRO A 121 -59.70 -49.35 9.95
N TRP A 122 -60.98 -49.13 9.61
CA TRP A 122 -61.66 -47.84 9.77
C TRP A 122 -61.74 -47.32 11.22
N LYS A 123 -61.42 -48.14 12.23
CA LYS A 123 -61.21 -47.71 13.62
C LYS A 123 -60.17 -46.59 13.73
N TYR A 124 -59.18 -46.56 12.84
CA TYR A 124 -58.11 -45.56 12.80
C TYR A 124 -58.38 -44.38 11.85
N LEU A 125 -59.66 -44.09 11.57
CA LEU A 125 -60.06 -43.00 10.65
C LEU A 125 -59.48 -41.63 11.04
N VAL A 126 -59.23 -41.41 12.34
CA VAL A 126 -58.71 -40.16 12.89
C VAL A 126 -57.27 -39.85 12.47
N LEU A 127 -56.51 -40.87 12.05
CA LEU A 127 -55.12 -40.68 11.64
C LEU A 127 -55.03 -39.88 10.34
N VAL A 128 -54.09 -38.95 10.28
CA VAL A 128 -53.79 -38.12 9.11
C VAL A 128 -52.31 -38.19 8.74
N ALA A 129 -51.97 -37.71 7.54
CA ALA A 129 -50.57 -37.54 7.16
C ALA A 129 -49.85 -36.63 8.16
N GLY A 130 -48.62 -36.99 8.53
CA GLY A 130 -47.84 -36.30 9.55
C GLY A 130 -47.92 -36.90 10.95
N ASP A 131 -48.97 -37.67 11.28
CA ASP A 131 -49.11 -38.36 12.57
C ASP A 131 -48.00 -39.39 12.77
N GLN A 132 -47.64 -39.61 14.04
CA GLN A 132 -46.58 -40.52 14.43
C GLN A 132 -47.18 -41.75 15.10
N VAL A 133 -46.73 -42.93 14.67
CA VAL A 133 -47.25 -44.21 15.14
C VAL A 133 -46.13 -45.11 15.65
N ARG A 134 -46.43 -45.91 16.66
CA ARG A 134 -45.56 -46.95 17.20
C ARG A 134 -46.34 -48.27 17.27
N PHE A 135 -45.63 -49.37 17.03
CA PHE A 135 -46.19 -50.71 17.11
C PHE A 135 -45.66 -51.44 18.36
N SER A 136 -46.50 -52.27 18.98
CA SER A 136 -46.24 -52.91 20.26
C SER A 136 -45.24 -54.08 20.24
N ASP A 137 -44.74 -54.49 19.07
CA ASP A 137 -43.91 -55.70 18.95
C ASP A 137 -42.88 -55.66 17.80
N THR A 138 -43.16 -56.30 16.66
CA THR A 138 -42.17 -56.65 15.60
C THR A 138 -41.72 -55.48 14.71
N LEU A 139 -42.48 -54.38 14.66
CA LEU A 139 -42.18 -53.19 13.87
C LEU A 139 -41.61 -52.06 14.74
N ASP A 140 -40.54 -52.38 15.47
CA ASP A 140 -39.87 -51.47 16.40
C ASP A 140 -39.41 -50.16 15.74
N GLY A 141 -39.48 -49.09 16.52
CA GLY A 141 -39.21 -47.72 16.13
C GLY A 141 -40.46 -46.86 16.02
N LEU A 142 -40.21 -45.58 15.73
CA LEU A 142 -41.25 -44.60 15.52
C LEU A 142 -41.42 -44.36 14.02
N TRP A 143 -42.66 -44.30 13.57
CA TRP A 143 -43.00 -44.15 12.16
C TRP A 143 -43.85 -42.92 11.94
N GLN A 144 -43.59 -42.15 10.89
CA GLN A 144 -44.42 -41.01 10.51
C GLN A 144 -45.20 -41.32 9.24
N ILE A 145 -46.52 -41.14 9.30
CA ILE A 145 -47.40 -41.30 8.16
C ILE A 145 -47.07 -40.26 7.08
N ARG A 146 -46.80 -40.73 5.87
CA ARG A 146 -46.51 -39.90 4.69
C ARG A 146 -47.68 -39.80 3.74
N ALA A 147 -48.36 -40.91 3.52
CA ALA A 147 -49.50 -40.99 2.62
C ALA A 147 -50.53 -41.97 3.19
N ILE A 148 -51.80 -41.67 2.92
CA ILE A 148 -52.93 -42.53 3.24
C ILE A 148 -53.75 -42.65 1.96
N GLU A 149 -54.07 -43.89 1.58
CA GLU A 149 -54.95 -44.23 0.47
C GLU A 149 -56.13 -45.03 1.02
N ASP A 150 -57.33 -44.44 0.96
CA ASP A 150 -58.55 -45.06 1.47
C ASP A 150 -59.24 -45.86 0.36
N GLY A 151 -59.32 -47.18 0.54
CA GLY A 151 -59.94 -48.13 -0.40
C GLY A 151 -60.88 -49.10 0.32
N ALA A 152 -60.65 -50.41 0.19
CA ALA A 152 -61.36 -51.42 1.00
C ALA A 152 -60.93 -51.36 2.49
N TRP A 153 -59.69 -50.95 2.74
CA TRP A 153 -59.11 -50.57 4.02
C TRP A 153 -58.30 -49.28 3.86
N ARG A 154 -57.77 -48.74 4.96
CA ARG A 154 -56.88 -47.57 4.92
C ARG A 154 -55.43 -48.02 4.71
N GLN A 155 -54.90 -47.87 3.50
CA GLN A 155 -53.50 -48.16 3.22
C GLN A 155 -52.63 -46.98 3.66
N VAL A 156 -51.67 -47.21 4.54
CA VAL A 156 -50.84 -46.17 5.14
C VAL A 156 -49.38 -46.42 4.81
N SER A 157 -48.75 -45.50 4.09
CA SER A 157 -47.32 -45.49 3.84
C SER A 157 -46.63 -44.54 4.81
N MET A 158 -45.61 -45.04 5.49
CA MET A 158 -44.89 -44.33 6.53
C MET A 158 -43.38 -44.49 6.38
N VAL A 159 -42.65 -43.56 7.00
CA VAL A 159 -41.19 -43.56 7.04
C VAL A 159 -40.72 -43.62 8.48
N ARG A 160 -39.62 -44.31 8.74
CA ARG A 160 -39.03 -44.35 10.08
C ARG A 160 -38.52 -42.96 10.46
N ILE A 161 -38.75 -42.57 11.70
CA ILE A 161 -38.31 -41.31 12.28
C ILE A 161 -37.72 -41.55 13.68
N GLU A 162 -37.02 -40.56 14.21
CA GLU A 162 -36.69 -40.46 15.63
C GLU A 162 -37.08 -39.08 16.14
N GLN A 163 -37.52 -39.00 17.40
CA GLN A 163 -37.70 -37.72 18.08
C GLN A 163 -36.37 -37.30 18.69
N PHE A 164 -35.82 -36.18 18.24
CA PHE A 164 -34.65 -35.57 18.83
C PHE A 164 -34.83 -34.05 18.86
N GLU A 165 -34.32 -33.41 19.91
CA GLU A 165 -34.24 -31.95 19.92
C GLU A 165 -33.13 -31.51 18.96
N GLU A 166 -33.47 -30.59 18.07
CA GLU A 166 -32.50 -29.91 17.23
C GLU A 166 -31.66 -29.00 18.14
N SER A 167 -30.55 -29.53 18.63
CA SER A 167 -29.63 -28.76 19.46
C SER A 167 -28.97 -27.70 18.57
N ALA A 168 -29.36 -26.43 18.75
CA ALA A 168 -28.54 -25.33 18.30
C ALA A 168 -27.20 -25.43 19.04
N SER A 169 -26.17 -25.96 18.39
CA SER A 169 -24.82 -25.83 18.94
C SER A 169 -24.58 -24.35 19.22
N PRO A 170 -24.21 -23.96 20.46
CA PRO A 170 -23.92 -22.56 20.74
C PRO A 170 -22.89 -22.11 19.72
N ALA A 171 -23.20 -21.04 19.00
CA ALA A 171 -22.29 -20.47 18.01
C ALA A 171 -20.93 -20.30 18.69
N SER A 172 -19.94 -21.08 18.27
CA SER A 172 -18.57 -20.75 18.61
C SER A 172 -18.31 -19.50 17.80
N ASP A 173 -18.38 -18.33 18.43
CA ASP A 173 -18.11 -17.04 17.83
C ASP A 173 -16.64 -16.98 17.41
N ILE A 174 -16.28 -17.67 16.33
CA ILE A 174 -15.05 -17.36 15.62
C ILE A 174 -15.42 -16.14 14.77
N HIS A 175 -15.40 -14.97 15.42
CA HIS A 175 -15.28 -13.71 14.70
C HIS A 175 -13.97 -13.78 13.92
N VAL A 176 -14.03 -14.20 12.66
CA VAL A 176 -13.01 -13.83 11.69
C VAL A 176 -13.28 -12.36 11.44
N GLY A 177 -12.78 -11.50 12.33
CA GLY A 177 -12.88 -10.07 12.17
C GLY A 177 -12.37 -9.73 10.77
N GLN A 178 -13.23 -9.15 9.93
CA GLN A 178 -12.78 -8.54 8.70
C GLN A 178 -11.64 -7.59 9.08
N SER A 179 -10.44 -7.85 8.55
CA SER A 179 -9.41 -6.83 8.53
C SER A 179 -9.91 -5.77 7.58
N LEU A 180 -10.59 -4.75 8.11
CA LEU A 180 -10.78 -3.50 7.39
C LEU A 180 -9.38 -3.05 7.00
N ARG A 181 -9.03 -3.17 5.70
CA ARG A 181 -7.79 -2.56 5.22
C ARG A 181 -7.90 -1.07 5.56
N PRO A 182 -6.91 -0.51 6.27
CA PRO A 182 -6.92 0.92 6.52
C PRO A 182 -6.99 1.65 5.18
N ASP A 183 -7.88 2.65 5.07
CA ASP A 183 -7.76 3.60 3.98
C ASP A 183 -6.54 4.48 4.26
N PHE A 184 -5.51 4.32 3.43
CA PHE A 184 -4.26 5.05 3.58
C PHE A 184 -4.32 6.44 2.93
N GLY A 185 -5.33 6.72 2.10
CA GLY A 185 -5.39 7.94 1.30
C GLY A 185 -4.20 8.10 0.35
N GLN A 186 -4.02 9.32 -0.18
CA GLN A 186 -2.86 9.66 -1.01
C GLN A 186 -1.68 10.13 -0.14
N PRO A 187 -0.46 9.63 -0.39
CA PRO A 187 0.73 10.12 0.30
C PRO A 187 1.14 11.50 -0.23
N VAL A 188 1.87 12.25 0.60
CA VAL A 188 2.74 13.33 0.10
C VAL A 188 4.05 12.68 -0.30
N PHE A 189 4.51 12.89 -1.54
CA PHE A 189 5.81 12.41 -1.95
C PHE A 189 6.57 13.44 -2.77
N HIS A 190 7.90 13.36 -2.67
CA HIS A 190 8.82 14.23 -3.37
C HIS A 190 9.82 13.39 -4.15
N VAL A 191 10.01 13.78 -5.41
CA VAL A 191 11.09 13.28 -6.27
C VAL A 191 12.12 14.41 -6.37
N MET A 192 13.36 14.14 -5.98
CA MET A 192 14.36 15.16 -5.70
C MET A 192 15.68 14.85 -6.39
N ASN A 193 16.14 15.81 -7.20
CA ASN A 193 17.51 15.81 -7.72
C ASN A 193 18.41 16.40 -6.63
N LEU A 194 19.07 15.55 -5.84
CA LEU A 194 19.98 15.97 -4.78
C LEU A 194 21.44 15.71 -5.18
N PRO A 195 22.40 16.53 -4.72
CA PRO A 195 23.83 16.30 -4.90
C PRO A 195 24.38 15.13 -4.04
N LEU A 196 23.52 14.17 -3.66
CA LEU A 196 23.87 12.99 -2.87
C LEU A 196 24.01 11.77 -3.78
N SER A 197 25.09 11.01 -3.63
CA SER A 197 25.26 9.74 -4.34
C SER A 197 25.81 8.65 -3.40
N PRO A 198 25.12 7.50 -3.28
CA PRO A 198 25.58 6.39 -2.44
C PRO A 198 26.88 5.76 -2.93
N GLU A 199 27.06 5.66 -4.26
CA GLU A 199 28.20 4.97 -4.89
C GLU A 199 28.89 5.77 -5.99
N ASN A 200 28.36 6.96 -6.35
CA ASN A 200 28.93 7.87 -7.34
C ASN A 200 29.24 7.27 -8.73
N THR A 201 28.60 6.15 -9.06
CA THR A 201 28.80 5.42 -10.32
C THR A 201 27.60 5.50 -11.26
N ALA A 202 26.40 5.80 -10.75
CA ALA A 202 25.18 5.89 -11.54
C ALA A 202 24.35 7.15 -11.24
N ALA A 203 23.46 7.50 -12.17
CA ALA A 203 22.47 8.55 -11.97
C ALA A 203 21.39 8.05 -11.02
N HIS A 204 21.05 8.86 -10.03
CA HIS A 204 20.02 8.52 -9.06
C HIS A 204 19.12 9.72 -8.82
N VAL A 205 17.87 9.43 -8.48
CA VAL A 205 16.94 10.39 -7.92
C VAL A 205 16.54 9.95 -6.52
N HIS A 206 16.31 10.91 -5.64
CA HIS A 206 15.93 10.63 -4.26
C HIS A 206 14.43 10.80 -4.11
N VAL A 207 13.79 9.85 -3.43
CA VAL A 207 12.34 9.84 -3.23
C VAL A 207 12.01 9.73 -1.75
N ALA A 208 11.23 10.69 -1.27
CA ALA A 208 10.67 10.69 0.07
C ALA A 208 9.15 10.52 -0.02
N VAL A 209 8.58 9.63 0.78
CA VAL A 209 7.14 9.36 0.84
C VAL A 209 6.67 9.50 2.27
N ALA A 210 5.64 10.31 2.48
CA ALA A 210 5.05 10.56 3.77
C ALA A 210 3.53 10.36 3.74
N ALA A 211 2.97 9.63 4.72
CA ALA A 211 1.54 9.36 4.81
C ALA A 211 1.05 9.17 6.26
N GLN A 212 -0.24 9.39 6.47
CA GLN A 212 -0.93 9.18 7.76
C GLN A 212 -2.34 8.62 7.53
N PRO A 213 -2.61 7.33 7.82
CA PRO A 213 -1.66 6.33 8.30
C PRO A 213 -0.63 5.93 7.23
N PHE A 214 0.55 5.48 7.66
CA PHE A 214 1.55 4.92 6.76
C PHE A 214 1.37 3.40 6.64
N ALA A 215 1.11 2.91 5.42
CA ALA A 215 1.15 1.50 5.10
C ALA A 215 2.53 0.90 5.35
N ARG A 216 2.66 -0.43 5.39
CA ARG A 216 3.95 -1.09 5.63
C ARG A 216 5.01 -0.72 4.58
N GLN A 217 4.59 -0.59 3.32
CA GLN A 217 5.47 -0.28 2.19
C GLN A 217 4.70 0.56 1.16
N TYR A 218 5.41 1.48 0.52
CA TYR A 218 4.93 2.27 -0.61
C TYR A 218 5.72 1.93 -1.86
N ALA A 219 5.03 1.68 -2.96
CA ALA A 219 5.64 1.42 -4.25
C ALA A 219 5.74 2.70 -5.07
N VAL A 220 6.93 2.98 -5.58
CA VAL A 220 7.22 4.14 -6.42
C VAL A 220 7.35 3.67 -7.87
N HIS A 221 6.53 4.22 -8.75
CA HIS A 221 6.48 3.89 -10.16
C HIS A 221 6.81 5.10 -11.01
N ALA A 222 7.37 4.88 -12.21
CA ALA A 222 7.57 5.93 -13.20
C ALA A 222 7.24 5.44 -14.62
N ALA A 223 6.80 6.36 -15.46
CA ALA A 223 6.55 6.17 -16.89
C ALA A 223 6.97 7.41 -17.70
N PRO A 224 7.36 7.27 -18.98
CA PRO A 224 7.57 8.40 -19.88
C PRO A 224 6.30 9.20 -20.22
N GLY A 225 5.11 8.68 -19.87
CA GLY A 225 3.83 9.32 -20.12
C GLY A 225 2.78 8.89 -19.11
N SER A 226 1.49 9.00 -19.45
CA SER A 226 0.38 8.71 -18.54
C SER A 226 0.04 7.22 -18.37
N THR A 227 0.72 6.32 -19.10
CA THR A 227 0.50 4.87 -19.07
C THR A 227 1.84 4.13 -19.14
N GLY A 228 1.86 2.85 -18.79
CA GLY A 228 3.09 2.04 -18.83
C GLY A 228 3.99 2.25 -17.60
N PHE A 229 3.39 2.48 -16.43
CA PHE A 229 4.10 2.61 -15.16
C PHE A 229 4.86 1.33 -14.83
N THR A 230 6.17 1.50 -14.62
CA THR A 230 7.07 0.43 -14.14
C THR A 230 7.49 0.73 -12.71
N LEU A 231 7.60 -0.32 -11.88
CA LEU A 231 8.12 -0.19 -10.52
C LEU A 231 9.58 0.27 -10.55
N ARG A 232 9.89 1.34 -9.81
CA ARG A 232 11.23 1.92 -9.69
C ARG A 232 11.86 1.70 -8.33
N GLY A 233 11.06 1.64 -7.28
CA GLY A 233 11.57 1.41 -5.93
C GLY A 233 10.45 1.17 -4.92
N ILE A 234 10.85 0.71 -3.73
CA ILE A 234 9.96 0.51 -2.59
C ILE A 234 10.47 1.35 -1.43
N VAL A 235 9.57 2.12 -0.80
CA VAL A 235 9.83 2.91 0.40
C VAL A 235 9.19 2.21 1.59
N ASN A 236 10.02 1.85 2.58
CA ASN A 236 9.60 1.04 3.74
C ASN A 236 9.47 1.86 5.03
N ARG A 237 9.76 3.17 4.97
CA ARG A 237 9.78 4.06 6.13
C ARG A 237 9.07 5.36 5.77
N ASN A 238 8.31 5.88 6.72
CA ASN A 238 7.59 7.14 6.58
C ASN A 238 8.60 8.29 6.68
N ALA A 239 8.76 9.08 5.62
CA ALA A 239 9.69 10.20 5.61
C ALA A 239 9.17 11.37 6.45
N VAL A 240 10.07 12.09 7.11
CA VAL A 240 9.73 13.32 7.84
C VAL A 240 9.72 14.48 6.85
N THR A 241 8.53 14.88 6.41
CA THR A 241 8.33 15.98 5.46
C THR A 241 7.51 17.10 6.08
N GLY A 242 7.65 18.31 5.55
CA GLY A 242 6.89 19.47 6.00
C GLY A 242 6.90 20.61 5.00
N THR A 243 6.34 21.74 5.42
CA THR A 243 6.33 22.98 4.64
C THR A 243 6.78 24.15 5.48
N LEU A 244 7.57 25.04 4.90
CA LEU A 244 7.97 26.30 5.52
C LEU A 244 6.74 27.18 5.79
N LEU A 245 6.69 27.80 6.97
CA LEU A 245 5.64 28.73 7.37
C LEU A 245 6.01 30.19 7.05
N GLU A 246 7.30 30.47 6.92
CA GLU A 246 7.85 31.79 6.62
C GLU A 246 8.94 31.66 5.55
N PRO A 247 9.19 32.69 4.73
CA PRO A 247 10.25 32.64 3.73
C PRO A 247 11.62 32.53 4.39
N LEU A 248 12.53 31.76 3.80
CA LEU A 248 13.92 31.64 4.23
C LEU A 248 14.82 32.40 3.24
N PRO A 249 15.40 33.54 3.62
CA PRO A 249 16.30 34.27 2.74
C PRO A 249 17.65 33.55 2.57
N PRO A 250 18.46 33.99 1.59
CA PRO A 250 19.82 33.52 1.43
C PRO A 250 20.65 33.62 2.72
N GLY A 251 21.53 32.63 2.91
CA GLY A 251 22.36 32.50 4.10
C GLY A 251 23.86 32.59 3.80
N PRO A 252 24.72 32.52 4.83
CA PRO A 252 26.15 32.41 4.66
C PRO A 252 26.58 30.98 4.30
N GLU A 253 27.63 30.87 3.48
CA GLU A 253 28.32 29.60 3.19
C GLU A 253 29.51 29.38 4.14
N GLY A 254 29.85 28.12 4.42
CA GLY A 254 31.07 27.73 5.15
C GLY A 254 31.13 28.13 6.63
N ARG A 255 30.03 28.63 7.20
CA ARG A 255 29.90 29.00 8.62
C ARG A 255 28.46 28.84 9.10
N PHE A 256 28.27 28.85 10.41
CA PHE A 256 26.93 28.82 10.98
C PHE A 256 26.13 30.05 10.60
N ASP A 257 24.93 29.82 10.07
CA ASP A 257 23.87 30.82 10.04
C ASP A 257 23.20 30.87 11.41
N GLN A 258 23.51 31.93 12.15
CA GLN A 258 22.90 32.21 13.46
C GLN A 258 21.75 33.21 13.36
N ARG A 259 21.55 33.84 12.19
CA ARG A 259 20.55 34.89 12.01
C ARG A 259 19.25 34.33 11.51
N ASN A 260 19.30 33.51 10.45
CA ASN A 260 18.10 32.95 9.87
C ASN A 260 17.66 31.70 10.66
N GLN A 261 16.36 31.47 10.69
CA GLN A 261 15.73 30.32 11.32
C GLN A 261 14.73 29.73 10.34
N ILE A 262 14.54 28.41 10.39
CA ILE A 262 13.55 27.73 9.56
C ILE A 262 12.35 27.45 10.44
N ARG A 263 11.24 28.13 10.17
CA ARG A 263 9.96 27.83 10.81
C ARG A 263 9.12 26.97 9.88
N LEU A 264 8.71 25.79 10.31
CA LEU A 264 8.02 24.82 9.47
C LEU A 264 6.91 24.07 10.21
N ARG A 265 6.00 23.46 9.45
CA ARG A 265 5.04 22.47 9.96
C ARG A 265 5.30 21.13 9.30
N LEU A 266 5.47 20.09 10.10
CA LEU A 266 5.59 18.72 9.61
C LEU A 266 4.23 18.14 9.27
N LEU A 267 4.19 17.27 8.26
CA LEU A 267 3.06 16.38 8.03
C LEU A 267 2.97 15.34 9.15
N GLY A 268 4.11 14.81 9.58
CA GLY A 268 4.26 13.85 10.66
C GLY A 268 5.72 13.64 11.03
N GLY A 269 5.94 12.93 12.15
CA GLY A 269 7.27 12.71 12.71
C GLY A 269 7.73 13.82 13.65
N GLU A 270 8.98 13.72 14.09
CA GLU A 270 9.60 14.62 15.07
C GLU A 270 11.01 14.99 14.60
N LEU A 271 11.51 16.13 15.09
CA LEU A 271 12.88 16.58 14.89
C LEU A 271 13.57 16.65 16.25
N SER A 272 14.90 16.55 16.25
CA SER A 272 15.67 16.62 17.49
C SER A 272 16.91 17.49 17.33
N SER A 273 17.32 18.13 18.42
CA SER A 273 18.56 18.89 18.46
C SER A 273 19.75 17.93 18.56
N VAL A 274 20.85 18.26 17.88
CA VAL A 274 22.08 17.45 17.91
C VAL A 274 23.29 18.30 18.32
N PRO A 275 24.25 17.72 19.06
CA PRO A 275 25.51 18.39 19.34
C PRO A 275 26.30 18.60 18.04
N GLN A 276 27.18 19.60 18.07
CA GLN A 276 27.96 20.02 16.90
C GLN A 276 28.83 18.91 16.31
N SER A 277 29.33 17.97 17.12
CA SER A 277 30.11 16.83 16.63
C SER A 277 29.29 15.90 15.73
N LEU A 278 28.03 15.64 16.07
CA LEU A 278 27.14 14.83 15.24
C LEU A 278 26.70 15.59 13.99
N LEU A 279 26.46 16.90 14.13
CA LEU A 279 26.16 17.77 12.99
C LEU A 279 27.27 17.71 11.94
N PHE A 280 28.54 17.89 12.36
CA PHE A 280 29.68 17.79 11.44
C PHE A 280 29.91 16.37 10.88
N ASN A 281 29.31 15.35 11.49
CA ASN A 281 29.28 13.99 10.97
C ASN A 281 28.06 13.72 10.08
N GLY A 282 27.36 14.76 9.62
CA GLY A 282 26.24 14.67 8.68
C GLY A 282 24.85 14.53 9.31
N ALA A 283 24.72 14.56 10.64
CA ALA A 283 23.41 14.50 11.29
C ALA A 283 22.53 15.72 10.95
N ASN A 284 21.22 15.55 11.08
CA ASN A 284 20.21 16.60 10.82
C ASN A 284 20.32 17.26 9.45
N ALA A 285 20.73 16.51 8.42
CA ALA A 285 20.62 16.97 7.04
C ALA A 285 19.16 17.00 6.59
N ALA A 286 18.78 18.05 5.87
CA ALA A 286 17.45 18.23 5.29
C ALA A 286 17.56 18.88 3.91
N ALA A 287 16.59 18.64 3.04
CA ALA A 287 16.44 19.30 1.77
C ALA A 287 15.28 20.31 1.82
N ILE A 288 15.50 21.52 1.30
CA ILE A 288 14.48 22.56 1.16
C ILE A 288 14.35 22.96 -0.30
N ARG A 289 13.13 22.94 -0.83
CA ARG A 289 12.87 23.30 -2.22
C ARG A 289 12.95 24.81 -2.41
N SER A 290 13.76 25.26 -3.36
CA SER A 290 13.86 26.67 -3.80
C SER A 290 12.70 27.05 -4.72
N ALA A 291 12.59 28.34 -5.02
CA ALA A 291 11.57 28.88 -5.94
C ALA A 291 11.69 28.32 -7.36
N SER A 292 12.89 28.04 -7.87
CA SER A 292 13.10 27.39 -9.17
C SER A 292 12.79 25.89 -9.18
N GLY A 293 12.64 25.28 -8.00
CA GLY A 293 12.40 23.85 -7.83
C GLY A 293 13.65 23.01 -7.56
N GLU A 294 14.84 23.61 -7.58
CA GLU A 294 16.10 23.01 -7.09
C GLU A 294 16.07 22.83 -5.57
N TRP A 295 16.95 21.99 -5.01
CA TRP A 295 16.96 21.68 -3.58
C TRP A 295 18.21 22.20 -2.89
N GLU A 296 18.03 23.00 -1.83
CA GLU A 296 19.11 23.32 -0.88
C GLU A 296 19.27 22.18 0.11
N ILE A 297 20.51 21.73 0.34
CA ILE A 297 20.85 20.86 1.47
C ILE A 297 21.27 21.74 2.65
N VAL A 298 20.52 21.64 3.75
CA VAL A 298 20.78 22.35 5.00
C VAL A 298 21.02 21.35 6.12
N GLN A 299 21.81 21.71 7.11
CA GLN A 299 21.84 21.02 8.40
C GLN A 299 21.44 21.96 9.53
N PHE A 300 20.79 21.44 10.58
CA PHE A 300 20.37 22.24 11.73
C PHE A 300 20.82 21.60 13.05
N ALA A 301 21.39 22.41 13.95
CA ALA A 301 21.79 21.92 15.27
C ALA A 301 20.63 21.93 16.27
N ASN A 302 19.77 22.95 16.19
CA ASN A 302 18.67 23.16 17.13
C ASN A 302 17.34 22.85 16.44
N ALA A 303 16.45 22.15 17.15
CA ALA A 303 15.08 21.88 16.75
C ALA A 303 14.16 22.04 17.96
N ASP A 304 13.37 23.11 17.96
CA ASP A 304 12.49 23.48 19.06
C ASP A 304 11.02 23.40 18.62
N LEU A 305 10.26 22.48 19.23
CA LEU A 305 8.81 22.36 19.03
C LEU A 305 8.10 23.53 19.72
N GLN A 306 7.31 24.27 18.96
CA GLN A 306 6.56 25.42 19.43
C GLN A 306 5.15 25.01 19.93
N PRO A 307 4.50 25.82 20.79
CA PRO A 307 3.16 25.51 21.31
C PRO A 307 2.06 25.35 20.26
N ASP A 308 2.23 25.94 19.08
CA ASP A 308 1.30 25.86 17.94
C ASP A 308 1.56 24.63 17.04
N GLY A 309 2.43 23.71 17.48
CA GLY A 309 2.84 22.52 16.74
C GLY A 309 3.80 22.78 15.58
N SER A 310 4.26 24.03 15.38
CA SER A 310 5.32 24.33 14.42
C SER A 310 6.70 24.02 15.01
N TRP A 311 7.67 23.78 14.14
CA TRP A 311 9.07 23.60 14.52
C TRP A 311 9.85 24.84 14.15
N LEU A 312 10.78 25.22 15.03
CA LEU A 312 11.77 26.26 14.78
C LEU A 312 13.16 25.63 14.77
N LEU A 313 13.83 25.70 13.61
CA LEU A 313 15.18 25.17 13.44
C LEU A 313 16.18 26.32 13.37
N GLY A 314 17.32 26.15 14.04
CA GLY A 314 18.33 27.19 14.14
C GLY A 314 19.75 26.65 14.18
N LYS A 315 20.71 27.58 14.16
CA LYS A 315 22.15 27.29 14.06
C LYS A 315 22.41 26.38 12.85
N LEU A 316 22.18 26.96 11.67
CA LEU A 316 22.11 26.22 10.42
C LEU A 316 23.48 26.16 9.73
N LEU A 317 23.75 25.07 9.01
CA LEU A 317 24.78 25.01 7.97
C LEU A 317 24.06 24.98 6.63
N ARG A 318 24.18 26.06 5.86
CA ARG A 318 23.48 26.26 4.59
C ARG A 318 24.30 25.75 3.40
N ALA A 319 23.66 25.58 2.25
CA ALA A 319 24.29 25.27 0.97
C ALA A 319 25.25 24.05 0.98
N GLN A 320 24.95 23.03 1.77
CA GLN A 320 25.79 21.85 1.86
C GLN A 320 25.86 21.12 0.51
N LEU A 321 26.99 20.47 0.23
CA LEU A 321 27.23 19.69 -1.00
C LEU A 321 27.08 20.49 -2.30
N GLY A 322 27.33 21.81 -2.27
CA GLY A 322 27.27 22.66 -3.47
C GLY A 322 25.87 23.03 -3.91
N SER A 323 24.94 23.12 -2.95
CA SER A 323 23.57 23.56 -3.18
C SER A 323 23.38 25.08 -3.01
N ASP A 324 24.46 25.85 -3.18
CA ASP A 324 24.51 27.30 -3.03
C ASP A 324 23.59 28.04 -4.01
N ALA A 325 23.43 27.55 -5.24
CA ALA A 325 22.50 28.15 -6.20
C ALA A 325 21.05 28.15 -5.66
N ALA A 326 20.60 27.03 -5.10
CA ALA A 326 19.25 26.91 -4.50
C ALA A 326 19.12 27.80 -3.26
N MET A 327 20.15 27.89 -2.42
CA MET A 327 20.18 28.77 -1.25
C MET A 327 20.09 30.26 -1.65
N ASN A 328 20.81 30.67 -2.70
CA ASN A 328 20.93 32.06 -3.13
C ASN A 328 19.63 32.60 -3.76
N GLU A 329 18.77 31.73 -4.28
CA GLU A 329 17.41 32.09 -4.70
C GLU A 329 16.49 32.38 -3.51
N GLY A 330 16.77 31.76 -2.36
CA GLY A 330 15.90 31.76 -1.20
C GLY A 330 14.72 30.78 -1.35
N HIS A 331 13.90 30.71 -0.30
CA HIS A 331 12.76 29.80 -0.23
C HIS A 331 11.51 30.55 0.20
N ASP A 332 10.42 30.34 -0.51
CA ASP A 332 9.14 30.95 -0.21
C ASP A 332 8.40 30.23 0.94
N THR A 333 7.43 30.91 1.53
CA THR A 333 6.43 30.25 2.38
C THR A 333 5.75 29.12 1.59
N GLY A 334 5.57 27.96 2.23
CA GLY A 334 5.03 26.77 1.60
C GLY A 334 6.07 25.90 0.89
N ALA A 335 7.35 26.31 0.83
CA ALA A 335 8.43 25.49 0.31
C ALA A 335 8.50 24.14 1.05
N ALA A 336 8.72 23.06 0.28
CA ALA A 336 8.80 21.71 0.83
C ALA A 336 10.10 21.53 1.62
N PHE A 337 9.98 20.86 2.76
CA PHE A 337 11.07 20.42 3.62
C PHE A 337 11.05 18.89 3.70
N VAL A 338 12.21 18.27 3.58
CA VAL A 338 12.38 16.81 3.72
C VAL A 338 13.61 16.55 4.58
N LEU A 339 13.45 15.84 5.70
CA LEU A 339 14.59 15.34 6.48
C LEU A 339 15.31 14.25 5.67
N LEU A 340 16.63 14.32 5.57
CA LEU A 340 17.45 13.39 4.81
C LEU A 340 18.02 12.33 5.74
N ASP A 341 17.31 11.21 5.82
CA ASP A 341 17.69 10.02 6.57
C ASP A 341 17.42 8.74 5.76
N GLU A 342 17.43 7.60 6.45
CA GLU A 342 17.15 6.27 5.91
C GLU A 342 15.72 6.07 5.36
N ALA A 343 14.81 7.04 5.52
CA ALA A 343 13.49 7.04 4.89
C ALA A 343 13.50 7.60 3.46
N VAL A 344 14.56 8.29 3.05
CA VAL A 344 14.72 8.78 1.67
C VAL A 344 15.34 7.68 0.81
N ALA A 345 14.57 7.16 -0.14
CA ALA A 345 15.04 6.11 -1.04
C ALA A 345 15.84 6.69 -2.20
N SER A 346 17.00 6.10 -2.50
CA SER A 346 17.76 6.41 -3.71
C SER A 346 17.37 5.44 -4.83
N ILE A 347 16.80 5.97 -5.91
CA ILE A 347 16.31 5.20 -7.06
C ILE A 347 17.28 5.40 -8.24
N PRO A 348 17.88 4.33 -8.79
CA PRO A 348 18.73 4.44 -9.97
C PRO A 348 17.91 4.83 -11.20
N LEU A 349 18.48 5.68 -12.03
CA LEU A 349 17.94 6.10 -13.32
C LEU A 349 18.91 5.74 -14.43
N ALA A 350 18.36 5.35 -15.59
CA ALA A 350 19.18 5.11 -16.76
C ALA A 350 19.74 6.44 -17.29
N ALA A 351 20.93 6.42 -17.87
CA ALA A 351 21.56 7.62 -18.43
C ALA A 351 20.69 8.33 -19.48
N LEU A 352 19.94 7.56 -20.28
CA LEU A 352 18.95 8.03 -21.26
C LEU A 352 17.81 8.84 -20.62
N GLU A 353 17.48 8.59 -19.36
CA GLU A 353 16.37 9.26 -18.67
C GLU A 353 16.78 10.64 -18.13
N SER A 354 18.07 10.99 -18.21
CA SER A 354 18.57 12.30 -17.84
C SER A 354 17.98 13.39 -18.73
N GLY A 355 17.42 14.43 -18.10
CA GLY A 355 16.74 15.53 -18.79
C GLY A 355 15.34 15.19 -19.30
N LEU A 356 14.85 13.95 -19.17
CA LEU A 356 13.48 13.61 -19.51
C LEU A 356 12.53 13.95 -18.36
N GLU A 357 11.38 14.52 -18.69
CA GLU A 357 10.27 14.63 -17.77
C GLU A 357 9.53 13.29 -17.71
N LEU A 358 9.47 12.69 -16.51
CA LEU A 358 8.77 11.44 -16.27
C LEU A 358 7.54 11.69 -15.39
N SER A 359 6.50 10.91 -15.62
CA SER A 359 5.35 10.82 -14.72
C SER A 359 5.65 9.82 -13.61
N TRP A 360 5.53 10.25 -12.36
CA TRP A 360 5.78 9.45 -11.16
C TRP A 360 4.48 9.19 -10.41
N ARG A 361 4.38 8.00 -9.81
CA ARG A 361 3.29 7.63 -8.90
C ARG A 361 3.83 6.93 -7.66
N ALA A 362 3.26 7.25 -6.51
CA ALA A 362 3.58 6.58 -5.25
C ALA A 362 2.30 6.27 -4.45
N GLY A 363 2.16 5.05 -3.96
CA GLY A 363 1.03 4.61 -3.15
C GLY A 363 1.33 3.30 -2.42
N PRO A 364 0.40 2.78 -1.59
CA PRO A 364 0.59 1.52 -0.88
C PRO A 364 0.97 0.39 -1.82
N ALA A 365 1.99 -0.40 -1.48
CA ALA A 365 2.53 -1.42 -2.38
C ALA A 365 1.55 -2.56 -2.71
N ASP A 366 0.55 -2.78 -1.84
CA ASP A 366 -0.49 -3.79 -2.03
C ASP A 366 -1.64 -3.32 -2.94
N ASP A 367 -1.68 -2.03 -3.28
CA ASP A 367 -2.69 -1.45 -4.15
C ASP A 367 -2.16 -1.36 -5.59
N PRO A 368 -3.03 -1.51 -6.61
CA PRO A 368 -2.62 -1.31 -7.99
C PRO A 368 -2.23 0.16 -8.23
N VAL A 369 -1.25 0.41 -9.11
CA VAL A 369 -0.74 1.76 -9.46
C VAL A 369 -1.82 2.73 -10.01
N SER A 370 -2.96 2.19 -10.42
CA SER A 370 -4.13 2.94 -10.87
C SER A 370 -5.10 3.33 -9.76
N ALA A 371 -4.90 2.85 -8.52
CA ALA A 371 -5.79 3.14 -7.38
C ALA A 371 -5.70 4.60 -6.96
N ASP A 372 -6.79 5.10 -6.38
CA ASP A 372 -6.89 6.48 -5.87
C ASP A 372 -5.97 6.74 -4.66
N SER A 373 -5.46 5.69 -4.02
CA SER A 373 -4.44 5.74 -2.96
C SER A 373 -3.02 6.07 -3.48
N HIS A 374 -2.84 6.16 -4.81
CA HIS A 374 -1.60 6.61 -5.42
C HIS A 374 -1.64 8.11 -5.72
N ALA A 375 -0.68 8.85 -5.17
CA ALA A 375 -0.40 10.22 -5.57
C ALA A 375 0.42 10.22 -6.88
N ALA A 376 0.30 11.30 -7.67
CA ALA A 376 1.03 11.47 -8.93
C ALA A 376 1.71 12.84 -9.04
N LEU A 377 2.88 12.89 -9.68
CA LEU A 377 3.56 14.15 -10.05
C LEU A 377 4.39 13.96 -11.32
N SER A 378 4.72 15.05 -12.00
CA SER A 378 5.73 15.08 -13.07
C SER A 378 7.06 15.58 -12.52
N HIS A 379 8.16 14.96 -12.93
CA HIS A 379 9.50 15.37 -12.51
C HIS A 379 10.51 15.12 -13.62
N GLN A 380 11.31 16.16 -13.92
CA GLN A 380 12.45 16.07 -14.80
C GLN A 380 13.69 15.68 -13.99
N HIS A 381 14.32 14.56 -14.35
CA HIS A 381 15.56 14.18 -13.70
C HIS A 381 16.73 15.02 -14.20
N VAL A 382 17.41 15.70 -13.28
CA VAL A 382 18.67 16.40 -13.53
C VAL A 382 19.75 15.71 -12.69
N PRO A 383 20.87 15.27 -13.30
CA PRO A 383 21.94 14.52 -12.63
C PRO A 383 22.82 15.44 -11.76
N VAL A 384 22.20 16.13 -10.79
CA VAL A 384 22.87 17.10 -9.91
C VAL A 384 24.00 16.45 -9.09
N ASN A 385 23.92 15.14 -8.83
CA ASN A 385 24.97 14.37 -8.18
C ASN A 385 26.28 14.27 -8.99
N PHE A 386 26.22 14.50 -10.30
CA PHE A 386 27.40 14.57 -11.18
C PHE A 386 27.88 16.01 -11.44
N ARG A 387 27.18 17.01 -10.88
CA ARG A 387 27.54 18.41 -11.08
C ARG A 387 28.77 18.76 -10.23
N PRO A 388 29.87 19.25 -10.84
CA PRO A 388 31.02 19.72 -10.06
C PRO A 388 30.67 20.93 -9.19
N LEU A 389 31.40 21.08 -8.08
CA LEU A 389 31.30 22.26 -7.21
C LEU A 389 31.82 23.51 -7.93
N SER A 390 31.28 24.68 -7.56
CA SER A 390 31.75 25.96 -8.06
C SER A 390 33.21 26.21 -7.67
N PRO A 391 34.10 26.61 -8.60
CA PRO A 391 35.45 27.07 -8.25
C PRO A 391 35.41 28.27 -7.29
N VAL A 392 36.43 28.39 -6.44
CA VAL A 392 36.54 29.46 -5.43
C VAL A 392 37.81 30.26 -5.60
N HIS A 393 37.95 31.35 -4.84
CA HIS A 393 39.11 32.25 -4.89
C HIS A 393 39.42 32.77 -6.30
N LEU A 394 38.40 32.91 -7.15
CA LEU A 394 38.54 33.50 -8.50
C LEU A 394 39.29 34.81 -8.37
N HIS A 395 40.24 35.11 -9.25
CA HIS A 395 40.95 36.37 -9.31
C HIS A 395 41.32 36.69 -10.75
N ALA A 396 41.59 37.96 -11.02
CA ALA A 396 42.11 38.38 -12.32
C ALA A 396 43.11 39.51 -12.14
N SER A 397 44.15 39.55 -12.98
CA SER A 397 45.14 40.62 -13.00
C SER A 397 45.58 40.92 -14.43
N ARG A 398 45.69 42.22 -14.76
CA ARG A 398 46.24 42.67 -16.02
C ARG A 398 47.78 42.64 -15.95
N ILE A 399 48.42 41.99 -16.91
CA ILE A 399 49.89 41.90 -16.98
C ILE A 399 50.45 42.93 -17.97
N ALA A 400 51.78 43.04 -18.03
CA ALA A 400 52.49 44.05 -18.82
C ALA A 400 52.19 43.99 -20.34
N SER A 401 51.82 42.82 -20.88
CA SER A 401 51.40 42.67 -22.28
C SER A 401 50.02 43.27 -22.57
N GLY A 402 49.24 43.60 -21.53
CA GLY A 402 47.83 43.99 -21.63
C GLY A 402 46.86 42.81 -21.55
N ASP A 403 47.35 41.57 -21.51
CA ASP A 403 46.49 40.40 -21.29
C ASP A 403 45.93 40.40 -19.86
N ILE A 404 44.80 39.75 -19.65
CA ILE A 404 44.27 39.49 -18.31
C ILE A 404 44.50 38.01 -17.99
N GLU A 405 45.25 37.75 -16.92
CA GLU A 405 45.35 36.42 -16.32
C GLU A 405 44.19 36.22 -15.36
N ILE A 406 43.40 35.18 -15.58
CA ILE A 406 42.27 34.77 -14.74
C ILE A 406 42.67 33.47 -14.04
N GLY A 407 42.53 33.40 -12.71
CA GLY A 407 42.86 32.21 -11.93
C GLY A 407 41.80 31.87 -10.88
N TRP A 408 41.79 30.62 -10.43
CA TRP A 408 40.85 30.11 -9.44
C TRP A 408 41.41 28.90 -8.69
N THR A 409 40.71 28.47 -7.64
CA THR A 409 41.00 27.23 -6.91
C THR A 409 39.89 26.22 -7.17
N ARG A 410 40.28 25.01 -7.61
CA ARG A 410 39.39 23.88 -7.83
C ARG A 410 38.78 23.39 -6.51
N ARG A 411 37.53 22.96 -6.54
CA ARG A 411 36.89 22.21 -5.45
C ARG A 411 36.63 20.78 -5.90
N SER A 412 36.81 19.81 -5.01
CA SER A 412 36.46 18.41 -5.28
C SER A 412 35.20 18.03 -4.54
N ARG A 413 34.27 17.37 -5.23
CA ARG A 413 33.09 16.75 -4.62
C ARG A 413 33.37 15.35 -4.07
N ILE A 414 34.46 14.72 -4.50
CA ILE A 414 34.86 13.36 -4.10
C ILE A 414 36.14 13.45 -3.28
N ASP A 415 36.12 12.90 -2.07
CA ASP A 415 37.28 12.79 -1.18
C ASP A 415 38.04 14.11 -0.97
N GLY A 416 37.32 15.24 -1.05
CA GLY A 416 37.90 16.59 -0.94
C GLY A 416 38.37 16.93 0.48
N ASP A 417 37.82 16.24 1.48
CA ASP A 417 38.06 16.49 2.91
C ASP A 417 39.15 15.59 3.52
N ASN A 418 39.94 14.90 2.68
CA ASN A 418 41.07 14.11 3.17
C ASN A 418 42.32 15.00 3.34
N TRP A 419 42.71 15.22 4.60
CA TRP A 419 43.86 16.05 5.00
C TRP A 419 45.21 15.32 4.92
N ASP A 420 45.21 14.00 4.79
CA ASP A 420 46.44 13.19 4.72
C ASP A 420 47.04 13.19 3.30
N ASN A 421 46.24 13.55 2.29
CA ASN A 421 46.67 13.59 0.89
C ASN A 421 47.51 14.85 0.61
N ALA A 422 48.56 14.70 -0.20
CA ALA A 422 49.41 15.82 -0.62
C ALA A 422 48.68 16.86 -1.49
N SER A 423 47.59 16.45 -2.15
CA SER A 423 46.74 17.31 -2.96
C SER A 423 45.30 16.82 -2.93
N VAL A 424 44.35 17.74 -3.01
CA VAL A 424 42.92 17.42 -3.14
C VAL A 424 42.69 16.56 -4.39
N PRO A 425 42.08 15.36 -4.28
CA PRO A 425 41.78 14.51 -5.43
C PRO A 425 41.00 15.24 -6.53
N LEU A 426 41.14 14.84 -7.79
CA LEU A 426 40.41 15.46 -8.89
C LEU A 426 38.90 15.15 -8.82
N GLY A 427 38.58 13.89 -8.52
CA GLY A 427 37.19 13.39 -8.49
C GLY A 427 36.53 13.26 -9.87
N GLU A 428 37.26 13.59 -10.94
CA GLU A 428 36.81 13.50 -12.34
C GLU A 428 37.92 12.85 -13.17
N THR A 429 37.61 12.40 -14.40
CA THR A 429 38.59 11.76 -15.29
C THR A 429 39.58 12.76 -15.89
N THR A 430 39.15 14.00 -16.10
CA THR A 430 39.95 15.10 -16.63
C THR A 430 39.59 16.41 -15.94
N GLU A 431 40.57 17.30 -15.77
CA GLU A 431 40.33 18.65 -15.27
C GLU A 431 39.96 19.57 -16.44
N SER A 432 38.73 20.11 -16.42
CA SER A 432 38.18 20.98 -17.47
C SER A 432 37.29 22.07 -16.87
N TYR A 433 37.36 23.26 -17.46
CA TYR A 433 36.62 24.44 -17.05
C TYR A 433 36.09 25.22 -18.25
N VAL A 434 35.00 25.95 -18.04
CA VAL A 434 34.52 27.00 -18.93
C VAL A 434 34.60 28.33 -18.21
N VAL A 435 35.24 29.31 -18.83
CA VAL A 435 35.32 30.70 -18.38
C VAL A 435 34.41 31.54 -19.27
N GLU A 436 33.31 32.04 -18.70
CA GLU A 436 32.36 32.93 -19.37
C GLU A 436 32.68 34.37 -18.99
N ILE A 437 32.85 35.24 -19.98
CA ILE A 437 33.14 36.66 -19.80
C ILE A 437 31.89 37.46 -20.17
N PHE A 438 31.53 38.43 -19.34
CA PHE A 438 30.28 39.17 -19.46
C PHE A 438 30.50 40.63 -19.87
N GLN A 439 29.59 41.14 -20.69
CA GLN A 439 29.35 42.57 -20.87
C GLN A 439 28.74 43.18 -19.60
N ALA A 440 28.78 44.51 -19.50
CA ALA A 440 28.17 45.25 -18.39
C ALA A 440 26.64 45.03 -18.27
N ASN A 441 25.98 44.66 -19.37
CA ASN A 441 24.55 44.31 -19.39
C ASN A 441 24.25 42.86 -18.97
N GLY A 442 25.28 42.07 -18.62
CA GLY A 442 25.15 40.66 -18.23
C GLY A 442 25.11 39.66 -19.38
N ALA A 443 25.26 40.08 -20.64
CA ALA A 443 25.38 39.14 -21.76
C ALA A 443 26.77 38.53 -21.83
N ILE A 444 26.88 37.23 -22.11
CA ILE A 444 28.16 36.57 -22.36
C ILE A 444 28.74 37.12 -23.67
N VAL A 445 29.95 37.68 -23.62
CA VAL A 445 30.71 38.12 -24.80
C VAL A 445 31.67 37.05 -25.30
N ARG A 446 32.18 36.22 -24.38
CA ARG A 446 33.13 35.16 -24.73
C ARG A 446 33.02 33.99 -23.78
N SER A 447 33.25 32.81 -24.32
CA SER A 447 33.40 31.55 -23.57
C SER A 447 34.76 30.95 -23.92
N VAL A 448 35.55 30.61 -22.91
CA VAL A 448 36.91 30.06 -23.06
C VAL A 448 37.01 28.75 -22.29
N ASP A 449 37.38 27.66 -22.98
CA ASP A 449 37.68 26.40 -22.31
C ASP A 449 39.09 26.44 -21.71
N ALA A 450 39.25 25.90 -20.51
CA ALA A 450 40.53 25.79 -19.82
C ALA A 450 40.72 24.40 -19.22
N THR A 451 41.91 23.83 -19.38
CA THR A 451 42.27 22.50 -18.82
C THR A 451 43.18 22.62 -17.59
N MET A 452 43.32 23.83 -17.06
CA MET A 452 44.11 24.19 -15.89
C MET A 452 43.33 25.23 -15.09
N PRO A 453 43.63 25.44 -13.79
CA PRO A 453 42.89 26.38 -12.94
C PRO A 453 43.25 27.86 -13.23
N PHE A 454 43.56 28.18 -14.48
CA PHE A 454 43.77 29.52 -14.99
C PHE A 454 43.43 29.60 -16.48
N ALA A 455 43.11 30.80 -16.93
CA ALA A 455 42.93 31.15 -18.34
C ALA A 455 43.59 32.50 -18.62
N ILE A 456 44.04 32.69 -19.85
CA ILE A 456 44.53 33.98 -20.34
C ILE A 456 43.45 34.56 -21.24
N TYR A 457 43.06 35.79 -20.99
CA TYR A 457 42.19 36.57 -21.87
C TYR A 457 43.04 37.59 -22.64
N PRO A 458 43.39 37.30 -23.91
CA PRO A 458 44.34 38.10 -24.67
C PRO A 458 43.86 39.55 -24.88
N ALA A 459 44.80 40.49 -24.92
CA ALA A 459 44.52 41.91 -25.17
C ALA A 459 43.79 42.14 -26.51
N ILE A 460 44.09 41.32 -27.52
CA ILE A 460 43.42 41.40 -28.83
C ILE A 460 41.95 40.98 -28.76
N ASP A 461 41.64 39.95 -27.97
CA ASP A 461 40.27 39.49 -27.76
C ASP A 461 39.49 40.49 -26.90
N GLN A 462 40.12 41.08 -25.88
CA GLN A 462 39.56 42.19 -25.12
C GLN A 462 39.14 43.37 -26.03
N GLN A 463 40.01 43.75 -26.98
CA GLN A 463 39.70 44.82 -27.93
C GLN A 463 38.59 44.42 -28.91
N ALA A 464 38.54 43.17 -29.35
CA ALA A 464 37.46 42.69 -30.21
C ALA A 464 36.10 42.72 -29.49
N ASP A 465 36.09 42.34 -28.22
CA ASP A 465 34.88 42.15 -27.42
C ASP A 465 34.35 43.46 -26.79
N PHE A 466 35.25 44.38 -26.43
CA PHE A 466 34.90 45.64 -25.75
C PHE A 466 35.27 46.91 -26.53
N GLY A 467 35.98 46.79 -27.66
CA GLY A 467 36.52 47.93 -28.43
C GLY A 467 37.72 48.62 -27.77
N LEU A 468 38.08 48.23 -26.55
CA LEU A 468 39.14 48.80 -25.73
C LEU A 468 39.60 47.77 -24.69
N LEU A 469 40.69 48.07 -23.97
CA LEU A 469 41.10 47.28 -22.82
C LEU A 469 40.23 47.65 -21.61
N PRO A 470 39.37 46.75 -21.10
CA PRO A 470 38.39 47.10 -20.08
C PRO A 470 39.05 47.42 -18.74
N SER A 471 38.55 48.44 -18.04
CA SER A 471 39.00 48.79 -16.67
C SER A 471 38.39 47.89 -15.59
N ALA A 472 37.39 47.08 -15.94
CA ALA A 472 36.80 46.08 -15.08
C ALA A 472 36.37 44.85 -15.89
N LEU A 473 36.43 43.67 -15.29
CA LEU A 473 36.04 42.41 -15.91
C LEU A 473 35.08 41.67 -14.99
N THR A 474 33.91 41.30 -15.52
CA THR A 474 32.99 40.34 -14.89
C THR A 474 33.12 39.02 -15.62
N PHE A 475 33.37 37.95 -14.85
CA PHE A 475 33.53 36.61 -15.39
C PHE A 475 32.97 35.56 -14.44
N ALA A 476 32.62 34.41 -15.01
CA ALA A 476 32.19 33.22 -14.30
C ALA A 476 33.08 32.04 -14.70
N VAL A 477 33.37 31.16 -13.75
CA VAL A 477 34.13 29.94 -14.00
C VAL A 477 33.31 28.75 -13.54
N ARG A 478 33.17 27.74 -14.41
CA ARG A 478 32.49 26.48 -14.12
C ARG A 478 33.46 25.33 -14.35
N GLN A 479 33.58 24.43 -13.38
CA GLN A 479 34.23 23.15 -13.63
C GLN A 479 33.27 22.22 -14.39
N GLN A 480 33.78 21.43 -15.32
CA GLN A 480 33.01 20.43 -16.06
C GLN A 480 33.24 19.03 -15.49
N SER A 481 32.19 18.21 -15.45
CA SER A 481 32.30 16.79 -15.13
C SER A 481 32.87 16.01 -16.32
N ALA A 482 33.29 14.77 -16.06
CA ALA A 482 33.66 13.81 -17.11
C ALA A 482 32.53 13.56 -18.14
N THR A 483 31.27 13.78 -17.75
CA THR A 483 30.08 13.64 -18.61
C THR A 483 29.73 14.91 -19.37
N GLY A 484 30.54 15.98 -19.24
CA GLY A 484 30.32 17.27 -19.90
C GLY A 484 29.29 18.17 -19.21
N LEU A 485 28.82 17.80 -18.02
CA LEU A 485 27.90 18.64 -17.23
C LEU A 485 28.67 19.78 -16.58
N ALA A 486 28.22 21.00 -16.84
CA ALA A 486 28.79 22.18 -16.21
C ALA A 486 28.33 22.32 -14.75
N GLY A 487 29.32 22.55 -13.88
CA GLY A 487 29.15 22.83 -12.47
C GLY A 487 28.42 24.12 -12.17
N ALA A 488 28.21 24.38 -10.88
CA ALA A 488 27.86 25.71 -10.42
C ALA A 488 28.96 26.72 -10.81
N ALA A 489 28.57 27.98 -11.04
CA ALA A 489 29.52 29.04 -11.41
C ALA A 489 30.08 29.72 -10.17
N GLY A 490 31.41 29.84 -10.09
CA GLY A 490 32.03 30.91 -9.32
C GLY A 490 31.95 32.20 -10.13
N ASN A 491 31.45 33.29 -9.54
CA ASN A 491 31.31 34.58 -10.23
C ASN A 491 32.22 35.63 -9.59
N ARG A 492 32.87 36.48 -10.39
CA ARG A 492 33.64 37.60 -9.87
C ARG A 492 33.64 38.80 -10.82
N THR A 493 33.56 39.99 -10.23
CA THR A 493 33.92 41.25 -10.90
C THR A 493 35.21 41.78 -10.32
N VAL A 494 36.17 42.10 -11.18
CA VAL A 494 37.47 42.69 -10.82
C VAL A 494 37.60 44.06 -11.49
N ILE A 495 38.15 45.02 -10.77
CA ILE A 495 38.55 46.33 -11.30
C ILE A 495 40.08 46.34 -11.35
N PHE A 496 40.66 46.74 -12.47
CA PHE A 496 42.11 46.70 -12.74
C PHE A 496 42.83 48.00 -12.41
#